data_AF-A0AAD4L7J4-F1
#
_entry.id   AF-A0AAD4L7J4-F1
#
_cell.length_a   1.000
_cell.length_b   1.000
_cell.length_c   1.000
_cell.angle_alpha   90.00
_cell.angle_beta   90.00
_cell.angle_gamma   90.00
#
_symmetry.space_group_name_H-M   'P 1'
#
loop_
_entity.id
_entity.type
_entity.pdbx_description
1 polymer ?
#
loop_
_entity_poly.entity_id
_entity_poly.type
_entity_poly.pdbx_seq_one_letter_code
_entity_poly.pdbx_strand_id
1 'polypeptide(L)'
;MPALIPVDGVHGALLIATVLSSIIYGVTWSQVYSYYNSHSSRDRWPLRSFVAFLMLVDTANLIFLIYATYQLVITNFGDYEFTNFTQWSQAGVVLSTAVLEVSVQQYVFMGSSWGEPILVLKRA
;
A
#
# COMPACT_ATOMS: atom_id res chain seq x y z
N MET A 1 14.37 20.23 28.88
CA MET A 1 13.18 19.40 29.13
C MET A 1 13.33 18.13 28.29
N PRO A 2 13.46 16.95 28.92
CA PRO A 2 13.73 15.72 28.19
C PRO A 2 12.49 15.37 27.35
N ALA A 3 12.69 15.05 26.07
CA ALA A 3 11.61 14.62 25.19
C ALA A 3 10.99 13.34 25.74
N LEU A 4 9.69 13.36 26.04
CA LEU A 4 8.94 12.22 26.60
C LEU A 4 8.67 11.11 25.56
N ILE A 5 9.07 11.32 24.31
CA ILE A 5 8.93 10.38 23.20
C ILE A 5 10.25 10.44 22.43
N PRO A 6 10.97 9.31 22.21
CA PRO A 6 12.18 9.31 21.41
C PRO A 6 11.81 9.57 19.95
N VAL A 7 11.87 10.85 19.54
CA VAL A 7 11.56 11.29 18.18
C VAL A 7 12.46 10.65 17.14
N ASP A 8 13.70 10.33 17.49
CA ASP A 8 14.65 9.64 16.61
C ASP A 8 14.07 8.29 16.15
N GLY A 9 13.35 7.60 17.03
CA GLY A 9 12.69 6.33 16.73
C GLY A 9 11.52 6.50 15.76
N VAL A 10 10.69 7.52 15.95
CA VAL A 10 9.49 7.75 15.11
C VAL A 10 9.87 8.21 13.71
N HIS A 11 10.77 9.20 13.59
CA HIS A 11 11.23 9.71 12.30
C HIS A 11 12.05 8.65 11.53
N GLY A 12 12.91 7.91 12.24
CA GLY A 12 13.68 6.80 11.65
C GLY A 12 12.77 5.67 11.17
N ALA A 13 11.79 5.26 11.98
CA ALA A 13 10.83 4.22 11.60
C ALA A 13 10.00 4.61 10.37
N LEU A 14 9.54 5.87 10.29
CA LEU A 14 8.75 6.36 9.16
C LEU A 14 9.56 6.41 7.85
N LEU A 15 10.84 6.77 7.93
CA LEU A 15 11.76 6.73 6.79
C LEU A 15 11.99 5.28 6.31
N ILE A 16 12.26 4.35 7.23
CA ILE A 16 12.40 2.92 6.92
C ILE A 16 11.11 2.37 6.31
N ALA A 17 9.94 2.72 6.87
CA ALA A 17 8.65 2.30 6.34
C ALA A 17 8.46 2.79 4.90
N THR A 18 8.80 4.04 4.60
CA THR A 18 8.72 4.60 3.24
C THR A 18 9.61 3.83 2.25
N VAL A 19 10.84 3.51 2.65
CA VAL A 19 11.76 2.71 1.82
C VAL A 19 11.20 1.32 1.58
N LEU A 20 10.74 0.63 2.62
CA LEU A 20 10.14 -0.71 2.48
C LEU A 20 8.90 -0.69 1.58
N SER A 21 8.01 0.30 1.74
CA SER A 21 6.83 0.46 0.88
C SER A 21 7.22 0.65 -0.59
N SER A 22 8.30 1.40 -0.89
CA SER A 22 8.78 1.56 -2.27
C SER A 22 9.34 0.28 -2.89
N ILE A 23 10.01 -0.56 -2.08
CA ILE A 23 10.48 -1.87 -2.52
C ILE A 23 9.29 -2.78 -2.85
N ILE A 24 8.32 -2.85 -1.93
CA ILE A 24 7.11 -3.67 -2.11
C ILE A 24 6.32 -3.20 -3.35
N TYR A 25 6.20 -1.89 -3.55
CA TYR A 25 5.56 -1.32 -4.74
C TYR A 25 6.21 -1.80 -6.06
N GLY A 26 7.55 -1.91 -6.11
CA GLY A 26 8.26 -2.50 -7.26
C GLY A 26 7.93 -3.99 -7.47
N VAL A 27 7.74 -4.74 -6.39
CA VAL A 27 7.27 -6.13 -6.46
C VAL A 27 5.84 -6.20 -6.99
N THR A 28 4.94 -5.32 -6.54
CA THR A 28 3.55 -5.23 -7.04
C THR A 28 3.51 -4.97 -8.54
N TRP A 29 4.35 -4.05 -9.05
CA TRP A 29 4.51 -3.82 -10.48
C TRP A 29 4.93 -5.08 -11.25
N SER A 30 5.86 -5.85 -10.68
CA SER A 30 6.31 -7.10 -11.29
C SER A 30 5.19 -8.15 -11.34
N GLN A 31 4.36 -8.23 -10.30
CA GLN A 31 3.18 -9.10 -10.27
C GLN A 31 2.16 -8.69 -11.35
N VAL A 32 1.89 -7.39 -11.48
CA VAL A 32 0.97 -6.86 -12.50
C VAL A 32 1.50 -7.09 -13.91
N TYR A 33 2.79 -6.87 -14.15
CA TYR A 33 3.41 -7.16 -15.44
C TYR A 33 3.28 -8.64 -15.81
N SER A 34 3.58 -9.55 -14.88
CA SER A 34 3.42 -10.99 -15.08
C SER A 34 1.97 -11.37 -15.38
N TYR A 35 1.00 -10.77 -14.69
CA TYR A 35 -0.42 -10.96 -14.95
C TYR A 35 -0.82 -10.52 -16.37
N TYR A 36 -0.41 -9.31 -16.79
CA TYR A 36 -0.67 -8.84 -18.15
C TYR A 36 0.08 -9.63 -19.23
N ASN A 37 1.20 -10.28 -18.92
CA ASN A 37 1.93 -11.07 -19.90
C ASN A 37 1.35 -12.49 -20.05
N SER A 38 1.01 -13.16 -18.96
CA SER A 38 0.57 -14.56 -18.98
C SER A 38 -0.94 -14.77 -19.07
N HIS A 39 -1.76 -13.86 -18.54
CA HIS A 39 -3.22 -14.08 -18.40
C HIS A 39 -4.10 -13.10 -19.20
N SER A 40 -3.49 -12.05 -19.78
CA SER A 40 -4.15 -11.02 -20.60
C SER A 40 -5.08 -11.51 -21.70
N SER A 41 -4.79 -12.65 -22.34
CA SER A 41 -5.55 -13.09 -23.52
C SER A 41 -6.86 -13.79 -23.15
N ARG A 42 -6.99 -14.26 -21.90
CA ARG A 42 -8.08 -15.13 -21.46
C ARG A 42 -9.03 -14.46 -20.47
N ASP A 43 -8.59 -13.39 -19.82
CA ASP A 43 -9.37 -12.69 -18.79
C ASP A 43 -10.25 -11.55 -19.34
N ARG A 44 -11.42 -11.41 -18.71
CA ARG A 44 -12.46 -10.43 -19.07
C ARG A 44 -12.00 -9.00 -18.71
N TRP A 45 -12.33 -8.04 -19.58
CA TRP A 45 -12.04 -6.61 -19.42
C TRP A 45 -12.24 -6.02 -18.00
N PRO A 46 -13.30 -6.34 -17.22
CA PRO A 46 -13.47 -5.84 -15.85
C PRO A 46 -12.33 -6.20 -14.88
N LEU A 47 -11.69 -7.37 -15.05
CA LEU A 47 -10.57 -7.78 -14.18
C LEU A 47 -9.32 -6.93 -14.48
N ARG A 48 -9.09 -6.63 -15.76
CA ARG A 48 -8.00 -5.76 -16.21
C ARG A 48 -8.17 -4.32 -15.74
N SER A 49 -9.39 -3.77 -15.78
CA SER A 49 -9.65 -2.41 -15.26
C SER A 49 -9.49 -2.34 -13.75
N PHE A 50 -9.87 -3.41 -13.03
CA PHE A 50 -9.72 -3.45 -11.59
C PHE A 50 -8.26 -3.51 -11.14
N VAL A 51 -7.41 -4.30 -11.81
CA VAL A 51 -5.96 -4.32 -11.53
C VAL A 51 -5.34 -2.95 -11.77
N ALA A 52 -5.73 -2.27 -12.86
CA ALA A 52 -5.28 -0.90 -13.12
C ALA A 52 -5.74 0.08 -12.02
N PHE A 53 -6.97 -0.04 -11.54
CA PHE A 53 -7.48 0.76 -10.43
C PHE A 53 -6.68 0.53 -9.13
N LEU A 54 -6.40 -0.73 -8.78
CA LEU A 54 -5.56 -1.06 -7.61
C LEU A 54 -4.19 -0.42 -7.70
N MET A 55 -3.56 -0.44 -8.88
CA MET A 55 -2.25 0.19 -9.09
C MET A 55 -2.29 1.70 -8.88
N LEU A 56 -3.35 2.38 -9.33
CA LEU A 56 -3.51 3.82 -9.10
C LEU A 56 -3.66 4.14 -7.62
N VAL A 57 -4.45 3.35 -6.88
CA VAL A 57 -4.63 3.53 -5.44
C VAL A 57 -3.34 3.27 -4.67
N ASP A 58 -2.58 2.23 -5.03
CA ASP A 58 -1.29 1.91 -4.40
C ASP A 58 -0.23 2.98 -4.70
N THR A 59 -0.24 3.54 -5.91
CA THR A 59 0.61 4.69 -6.26
C THR A 59 0.28 5.92 -5.42
N ALA A 60 -1.02 6.22 -5.24
CA ALA A 60 -1.46 7.34 -4.41
C ALA A 60 -1.04 7.15 -2.94
N ASN A 61 -1.16 5.92 -2.42
CA ASN A 61 -0.70 5.56 -1.08
C ASN A 61 0.79 5.87 -0.89
N LEU A 62 1.64 5.48 -1.85
CA LEU A 62 3.07 5.74 -1.83
C LEU A 62 3.39 7.24 -1.89
N ILE A 63 2.66 8.01 -2.70
CA ILE A 63 2.81 9.47 -2.78
C ILE A 63 2.49 10.13 -1.44
N PHE A 64 1.38 9.74 -0.80
CA PHE A 64 1.02 10.28 0.51
C PHE A 64 2.05 9.93 1.59
N LEU A 65 2.62 8.72 1.54
CA LEU A 65 3.68 8.30 2.45
C LEU A 65 4.95 9.12 2.25
N ILE A 66 5.40 9.31 1.00
CA ILE A 66 6.57 10.16 0.70
C ILE A 66 6.34 11.60 1.15
N TYR A 67 5.14 12.15 0.91
CA TYR A 67 4.80 13.50 1.32
C TYR A 67 4.80 13.65 2.85
N ALA A 68 4.19 12.70 3.58
CA ALA A 68 4.21 12.68 5.04
C ALA A 68 5.66 12.62 5.58
N THR A 69 6.49 11.76 4.99
CA THR A 69 7.90 11.64 5.35
C THR A 69 8.68 12.92 5.05
N TYR A 70 8.43 13.58 3.92
CA TYR A 70 9.07 14.86 3.60
C TYR A 70 8.71 15.96 4.59
N GLN A 71 7.42 16.08 4.95
CA GLN A 71 6.95 17.09 5.90
C GLN A 71 7.51 16.90 7.31
N LEU A 72 7.62 15.66 7.77
CA LEU A 72 8.13 15.33 9.10
C LEU A 72 9.67 15.40 9.18
N VAL A 73 10.38 14.87 8.19
CA VAL A 73 11.85 14.74 8.25
C VAL A 73 12.57 15.99 7.76
N ILE A 74 12.03 16.68 6.74
CA ILE A 74 12.73 17.81 6.10
C ILE A 74 12.14 19.14 6.56
N THR A 75 10.82 19.33 6.40
CA THR A 75 10.20 20.65 6.65
C THR A 75 10.16 21.00 8.14
N ASN A 76 9.82 20.05 9.02
CA ASN A 76 9.61 20.29 10.45
C ASN A 76 10.65 19.56 11.31
N PHE A 77 11.91 19.55 10.86
CA PHE A 77 12.99 18.90 11.59
C PHE A 77 13.19 19.53 12.97
N GLY A 78 12.90 18.78 14.03
CA GLY A 78 13.04 19.23 15.42
C GLY A 78 11.83 19.95 16.02
N ASP A 79 10.69 20.02 15.30
CA ASP A 79 9.42 20.53 15.84
C ASP A 79 8.52 19.37 16.32
N TYR A 80 8.42 19.24 17.65
CA TYR A 80 7.73 18.15 18.34
C TYR A 80 6.21 18.32 18.35
N GLU A 81 5.69 19.55 18.19
CA GLU A 81 4.24 19.76 18.17
C GLU A 81 3.64 19.27 16.86
N PHE A 82 4.38 19.40 15.75
CA PHE A 82 3.91 19.02 14.42
C PHE A 82 3.76 17.50 14.22
N THR A 83 4.48 16.69 15.02
CA THR A 83 4.36 15.22 14.99
C THR A 83 3.11 14.72 15.72
N ASN A 84 2.58 15.50 16.66
CA ASN A 84 1.43 15.09 17.48
C ASN A 84 0.09 15.32 16.78
N PHE A 85 0.09 16.08 15.67
CA PHE A 85 -1.09 16.32 14.85
C PHE A 85 -1.10 15.41 13.63
N THR A 86 -2.20 14.67 13.45
CA THR A 86 -2.43 13.86 12.24
C THR A 86 -2.52 14.77 11.03
N GLN A 87 -1.55 14.67 10.12
CA GLN A 87 -1.59 15.38 8.85
C GLN A 87 -2.59 14.72 7.90
N TRP A 88 -3.17 15.53 7.01
CA TRP A 88 -4.10 15.04 5.97
C TRP A 88 -3.50 13.95 5.10
N SER A 89 -2.17 13.94 4.93
CA SER A 89 -1.43 12.91 4.20
C SER A 89 -1.50 11.54 4.89
N GLN A 90 -1.40 11.50 6.22
CA GLN A 90 -1.52 10.26 7.00
C GLN A 90 -2.95 9.71 6.94
N ALA A 91 -3.96 10.58 6.97
CA ALA A 91 -5.35 10.17 6.72
C ALA A 91 -5.51 9.61 5.29
N GLY A 92 -4.85 10.23 4.31
CA GLY A 92 -4.79 9.74 2.93
C GLY A 92 -4.22 8.32 2.82
N VAL A 93 -3.10 8.05 3.50
CA VAL A 93 -2.50 6.71 3.57
C VAL A 93 -3.50 5.68 4.11
N VAL A 94 -4.13 5.97 5.26
CA VAL A 94 -5.09 5.04 5.90
C VAL A 94 -6.30 4.75 4.99
N LEU A 95 -6.81 5.76 4.30
CA LEU A 95 -7.92 5.60 3.36
C LEU A 95 -7.49 4.77 2.14
N SER A 96 -6.32 5.04 1.58
CA SER A 96 -5.80 4.28 0.44
C SER A 96 -5.55 2.82 0.79
N THR A 97 -4.95 2.53 1.95
CA THR A 97 -4.74 1.14 2.41
C THR A 97 -6.06 0.41 2.65
N ALA A 98 -7.05 1.07 3.27
CA ALA A 98 -8.37 0.48 3.48
C ALA A 98 -9.08 0.13 2.16
N VAL A 99 -8.98 1.00 1.15
CA VAL A 99 -9.53 0.73 -0.18
C VAL A 99 -8.86 -0.48 -0.82
N LEU A 100 -7.52 -0.59 -0.73
CA LEU A 100 -6.79 -1.75 -1.24
C LEU A 100 -7.20 -3.04 -0.53
N GLU A 101 -7.30 -3.04 0.79
CA GLU A 101 -7.69 -4.21 1.60
C GLU A 101 -9.10 -4.69 1.28
N VAL A 102 -10.09 -3.78 1.27
CA VAL A 102 -11.48 -4.11 0.92
C VAL A 102 -11.55 -4.64 -0.51
N SER A 103 -10.80 -4.03 -1.41
CA SER A 103 -10.72 -4.47 -2.80
C SER A 103 -10.17 -5.89 -2.89
N VAL A 104 -9.07 -6.22 -2.21
CA VAL A 104 -8.52 -7.59 -2.19
C VAL A 104 -9.50 -8.58 -1.54
N GLN A 105 -10.12 -8.20 -0.41
CA GLN A 105 -11.04 -9.05 0.32
C GLN A 105 -12.30 -9.38 -0.49
N GLN A 106 -12.81 -8.45 -1.30
CA GLN A 106 -13.92 -8.72 -2.20
C GLN A 106 -13.58 -9.83 -3.21
N TYR A 107 -12.36 -9.85 -3.75
CA TYR A 107 -11.91 -10.89 -4.68
C TYR A 107 -11.75 -12.23 -4.00
N VAL A 108 -11.16 -12.25 -2.80
CA VAL A 108 -11.02 -13.49 -2.01
C VAL A 108 -12.38 -14.04 -1.61
N PHE A 109 -13.31 -13.19 -1.15
CA PHE A 109 -14.65 -13.61 -0.77
C PHE A 109 -15.42 -14.17 -1.97
N MET A 110 -15.38 -13.48 -3.12
CA MET A 110 -15.96 -13.95 -4.37
C MET A 110 -15.34 -15.29 -4.80
N GLY A 111 -14.02 -15.48 -4.65
CA GLY A 111 -13.36 -16.75 -4.93
C GLY A 111 -13.72 -17.87 -3.94
N SER A 112 -13.91 -17.54 -2.67
CA SER A 112 -14.24 -18.50 -1.60
C SER A 112 -15.71 -18.94 -1.60
N SER A 113 -16.61 -18.10 -2.14
CA SER A 113 -18.04 -18.41 -2.35
C SER A 113 -18.27 -19.50 -3.38
N TRP A 114 -17.32 -19.72 -4.30
CA TRP A 114 -17.31 -20.85 -5.22
C TRP A 114 -16.36 -21.88 -4.61
N GLY A 115 -16.90 -22.82 -3.85
CA GLY A 115 -16.14 -23.78 -3.04
C GLY A 115 -15.19 -24.70 -3.82
N GLU A 116 -14.08 -24.16 -4.31
CA GLU A 116 -12.87 -24.91 -4.69
C GLU A 116 -11.64 -24.33 -3.99
N PRO A 117 -11.60 -24.26 -2.64
CA PRO A 117 -10.34 -24.12 -1.95
C PRO A 117 -9.63 -25.49 -1.98
N ILE A 118 -8.37 -25.52 -2.40
CA ILE A 118 -7.36 -26.58 -2.16
C ILE A 118 -7.18 -27.66 -3.26
N LEU A 119 -8.11 -27.92 -4.18
CA LEU A 119 -7.94 -29.05 -5.13
C LEU A 119 -6.98 -28.78 -6.30
N VAL A 120 -6.73 -27.51 -6.69
CA VAL A 120 -5.79 -27.20 -7.77
C VAL A 120 -4.33 -27.39 -7.34
N LEU A 121 -4.00 -27.20 -6.05
CA LEU A 121 -2.66 -27.45 -5.53
C LEU A 121 -2.35 -28.94 -5.25
N LYS A 122 -3.36 -29.83 -5.36
CA LYS A 122 -3.16 -31.29 -5.28
C LYS A 122 -3.02 -31.97 -6.65
N ARG A 123 -3.12 -31.22 -7.76
CA ARG A 123 -3.01 -31.74 -9.14
C ARG A 123 -1.84 -31.16 -9.94
N ALA A 124 -0.96 -30.38 -9.30
CA ALA A 124 0.33 -30.00 -9.84
C ALA A 124 1.44 -30.90 -9.28
#